data_AF-A0A5N7MD65-F1
#
_entry.id   AF-A0A5N7MD65-F1
#
_cell.length_a   1.000
_cell.length_b   1.000
_cell.length_c   1.000
_cell.angle_alpha   90.00
_cell.angle_beta   90.00
_cell.angle_gamma   90.00
#
_symmetry.space_group_name_H-M   'P 1'
#
loop_
_entity.id
_entity.type
_entity.pdbx_description
1 polymer ?
#
loop_
_entity_poly.entity_id
_entity_poly.type
_entity_poly.pdbx_seq_one_letter_code
_entity_poly.pdbx_strand_id
1 'polypeptide(L)'
;MEGNWHVYPLEGALELDYVDQVGNASRRWVLARELKVGPGKMLLGGIDILTEDGYRGFRVDRIQRLEDAETGLEVEHNILDWLMKRAEQQAKARRKYLARAQTRA
;
A
#
# COMPACT_ATOMS: atom_id res chain seq x y z
N MET A 1 19.45 10.70 13.11
CA MET A 1 18.04 10.64 13.56
C MET A 1 17.34 9.65 12.66
N GLU A 2 17.07 8.45 13.15
CA GLU A 2 16.08 7.59 12.51
C GLU A 2 14.74 8.33 12.63
N GLY A 3 14.21 8.78 11.50
CA GLY A 3 12.98 9.56 11.45
C GLY A 3 11.82 8.75 12.03
N ASN A 4 10.87 9.41 12.69
CA ASN A 4 9.66 8.78 13.21
C ASN A 4 8.84 8.18 12.05
N TRP A 5 8.94 6.87 11.86
CA TRP A 5 8.19 6.13 10.85
C TRP A 5 6.86 5.67 11.43
N HIS A 6 5.77 5.99 10.74
CA HIS A 6 4.46 5.43 11.00
C HIS A 6 4.20 4.28 10.02
N VAL A 7 3.79 3.13 10.55
CA VAL A 7 3.46 1.93 9.76
C VAL A 7 1.96 1.68 9.88
N TYR A 8 1.27 1.67 8.74
CA TYR A 8 -0.15 1.40 8.64
C TYR A 8 -0.35 0.04 7.97
N PRO A 9 -0.98 -0.95 8.65
CA PRO A 9 -1.33 -2.22 8.00
C PRO A 9 -2.31 -1.96 6.85
N LEU A 10 -1.93 -2.38 5.65
CA LEU A 10 -2.69 -2.17 4.42
C LEU A 10 -2.70 -3.46 3.62
N GLU A 11 -3.88 -3.93 3.27
CA GLU A 11 -4.10 -5.14 2.49
C GLU A 11 -4.68 -4.79 1.12
N GLY A 12 -4.32 -5.55 0.08
CA GLY A 12 -4.91 -5.42 -1.25
C GLY A 12 -4.03 -6.01 -2.35
N ALA A 13 -4.66 -6.50 -3.41
CA ALA A 13 -3.98 -6.82 -4.65
C ALA A 13 -3.93 -5.56 -5.53
N LEU A 14 -2.75 -5.01 -5.73
CA LEU A 14 -2.54 -3.74 -6.42
C LEU A 14 -1.66 -3.95 -7.63
N GLU A 15 -2.08 -3.37 -8.76
CA GLU A 15 -1.22 -3.24 -9.91
C GLU A 15 -0.66 -1.82 -9.98
N LEU A 16 0.64 -1.69 -10.25
CA LEU A 16 1.34 -0.41 -10.28
C LEU A 16 2.04 -0.20 -11.61
N ASP A 17 1.87 0.97 -12.21
CA ASP A 17 2.85 1.51 -13.16
C ASP A 17 3.88 2.32 -12.38
N TYR A 18 5.12 1.83 -12.34
CA TYR A 18 6.18 2.29 -11.45
C TYR A 18 7.43 2.70 -12.21
N VAL A 19 7.99 3.85 -11.85
CA VAL A 19 9.27 4.34 -12.36
C VAL A 19 10.34 4.16 -11.28
N ASP A 20 11.43 3.48 -11.58
CA ASP A 20 12.50 3.29 -10.60
C ASP A 20 13.34 4.57 -10.37
N GLN A 21 14.41 4.48 -9.57
CA GLN A 21 15.27 5.64 -9.30
C GLN A 21 16.03 6.14 -10.53
N VAL A 22 16.30 5.26 -11.48
CA VAL A 22 17.10 5.54 -12.68
C VAL A 22 16.19 5.98 -13.83
N GLY A 23 14.87 5.89 -13.66
CA GLY A 23 13.87 6.30 -14.65
C GLY A 23 13.28 5.15 -15.46
N ASN A 24 13.58 3.89 -15.13
CA ASN A 24 13.00 2.76 -15.86
C ASN A 24 11.55 2.54 -15.44
N ALA A 25 10.66 2.55 -16.43
CA ALA A 25 9.25 2.24 -16.23
C ALA A 25 9.03 0.73 -16.17
N SER A 26 8.08 0.30 -15.33
CA SER A 26 7.72 -1.10 -15.17
C SER A 26 6.32 -1.27 -14.60
N ARG A 27 5.64 -2.36 -14.99
CA ARG A 27 4.38 -2.78 -14.38
C ARG A 27 4.68 -3.80 -13.26
N ARG A 28 3.97 -3.67 -12.14
CA ARG A 28 4.19 -4.48 -10.92
C ARG A 28 2.86 -5.00 -10.38
N TRP A 29 2.85 -6.23 -9.89
CA TRP A 29 1.68 -6.84 -9.23
C TRP A 29 2.03 -7.10 -7.77
N VAL A 30 1.40 -6.35 -6.87
CA VAL A 30 1.81 -6.25 -5.48
C VAL A 30 0.67 -6.70 -4.57
N LEU A 31 0.92 -7.74 -3.78
CA LEU A 31 0.09 -8.07 -2.63
C LEU A 31 0.52 -7.20 -1.46
N ALA A 32 -0.17 -6.08 -1.28
CA ALA A 32 0.18 -5.09 -0.27
C ALA A 32 0.06 -5.64 1.15
N ARG A 33 0.98 -5.22 2.02
CA ARG A 33 1.04 -5.59 3.44
C ARG A 33 1.02 -4.38 4.35
N GLU A 34 1.64 -3.28 3.93
CA GLU A 34 1.77 -2.09 4.75
C GLU A 34 2.05 -0.83 3.93
N LEU A 35 1.66 0.31 4.51
CA LEU A 35 2.06 1.64 4.07
C LEU A 35 2.94 2.25 5.16
N LYS A 36 4.17 2.64 4.81
CA LYS A 36 5.11 3.31 5.71
C LYS A 36 5.21 4.77 5.36
N VAL A 37 5.02 5.65 6.33
CA VAL A 37 5.13 7.10 6.19
C VAL A 37 6.23 7.59 7.12
N GLY A 38 7.29 8.15 6.55
CA GLY A 38 8.41 8.73 7.28
C GLY A 38 8.77 10.12 6.74
N PRO A 39 9.76 10.80 7.35
CA PRO A 39 10.16 12.13 6.92
C PRO A 39 10.63 12.16 5.46
N GLY A 40 9.83 12.77 4.58
CA GLY A 40 10.14 12.92 3.15
C GLY A 40 10.06 11.64 2.31
N LYS A 41 9.56 10.52 2.86
CA LYS A 41 9.44 9.26 2.13
C LYS A 41 8.17 8.51 2.53
N MET A 42 7.46 7.99 1.52
CA MET A 42 6.38 7.03 1.72
C MET A 42 6.66 5.75 0.93
N LEU A 43 6.42 4.59 1.55
CA LEU A 43 6.65 3.29 0.95
C LEU A 43 5.40 2.42 1.03
N LEU A 44 4.96 1.88 -0.11
CA LEU A 44 4.04 0.75 -0.18
C LEU A 44 4.86 -0.55 -0.09
N GLY A 45 4.74 -1.26 1.02
CA GLY A 45 5.39 -2.54 1.25
C GLY A 45 4.46 -3.69 0.89
N GLY A 46 4.94 -4.64 0.12
CA GLY A 46 4.14 -5.79 -0.29
C GLY A 46 4.95 -6.88 -0.96
N ILE A 47 4.27 -7.96 -1.33
CA ILE A 47 4.86 -9.05 -2.09
C ILE A 47 4.71 -8.73 -3.57
N ASP A 48 5.82 -8.52 -4.28
CA ASP A 48 5.84 -8.36 -5.74
C ASP A 48 5.90 -9.74 -6.39
N ILE A 49 4.74 -10.20 -6.89
CA ILE A 49 4.60 -11.58 -7.38
C ILE A 49 5.38 -11.85 -8.66
N LEU A 50 5.87 -10.80 -9.32
CA LEU A 50 6.69 -10.92 -10.53
C LEU A 50 8.18 -11.11 -10.22
N THR A 51 8.57 -11.10 -8.94
CA THR A 51 9.96 -11.21 -8.50
C THR A 51 10.18 -12.40 -7.58
N GLU A 52 11.32 -13.07 -7.71
CA GLU A 52 11.67 -14.25 -6.89
C GLU A 52 11.93 -13.89 -5.40
N ASP A 53 12.37 -12.66 -5.12
CA ASP A 53 12.69 -12.18 -3.77
C ASP A 53 11.46 -11.95 -2.89
N GLY A 54 10.25 -12.00 -3.47
CA GLY A 54 8.99 -11.96 -2.75
C GLY A 54 8.63 -10.57 -2.23
N TYR A 55 9.33 -10.01 -1.24
CA TYR A 55 8.94 -8.76 -0.57
C TYR A 55 9.72 -7.53 -1.06
N ARG A 56 9.01 -6.43 -1.36
CA ARG A 56 9.60 -5.18 -1.84
C ARG A 56 8.86 -3.94 -1.31
N GLY A 57 9.60 -2.85 -1.15
CA GLY A 57 9.06 -1.52 -0.87
C GLY A 57 9.06 -0.63 -2.12
N PHE A 58 7.91 -0.07 -2.46
CA PHE A 58 7.73 0.84 -3.58
C PHE A 58 7.55 2.26 -3.08
N ARG A 59 8.34 3.20 -3.61
CA ARG A 59 8.18 4.62 -3.32
C ARG A 59 6.87 5.13 -3.90
N VAL A 60 5.98 5.63 -3.04
CA VAL A 60 4.63 6.04 -3.47
C VAL A 60 4.68 7.19 -4.47
N ASP A 61 5.63 8.12 -4.29
CA ASP A 61 5.88 9.24 -5.19
C ASP A 61 6.41 8.85 -6.58
N ARG A 62 6.70 7.56 -6.80
CA ARG A 62 7.16 7.03 -8.08
C ARG A 62 6.14 6.13 -8.77
N ILE A 63 5.00 5.90 -8.14
CA ILE A 63 3.86 5.23 -8.76
C ILE A 63 3.16 6.25 -9.65
N GLN A 64 3.03 5.96 -10.94
CA GLN A 64 2.36 6.81 -11.93
C GLN A 64 0.87 6.47 -12.02
N ARG A 65 0.53 5.19 -11.89
CA ARG A 65 -0.83 4.65 -11.87
C ARG A 65 -0.90 3.52 -10.87
N LEU A 66 -2.01 3.43 -10.16
CA LEU A 66 -2.36 2.32 -9.31
C LEU A 66 -3.74 1.80 -9.73
N GLU A 67 -3.90 0.50 -9.86
CA GLU A 67 -5.18 -0.16 -10.02
C GLU A 67 -5.43 -1.12 -8.85
N ASP A 68 -6.60 -1.00 -8.23
CA ASP A 68 -7.07 -1.94 -7.23
C ASP A 68 -7.71 -3.15 -7.93
N ALA A 69 -7.00 -4.27 -7.98
CA ALA A 69 -7.46 -5.47 -8.69
C ALA A 69 -8.73 -6.08 -8.07
N GLU A 70 -9.09 -5.74 -6.83
CA GLU A 70 -10.32 -6.19 -6.20
C GLU A 70 -11.56 -5.46 -6.72
N THR A 71 -11.39 -4.19 -7.14
CA THR A 71 -12.51 -3.31 -7.51
C THR A 71 -12.45 -2.80 -8.95
N GLY A 72 -11.31 -2.95 -9.62
CA GLY A 72 -11.03 -2.34 -10.92
C GLY A 72 -10.86 -0.82 -10.85
N LEU A 73 -10.74 -0.24 -9.65
CA LEU A 73 -10.58 1.21 -9.50
C LEU A 73 -9.16 1.63 -9.88
N GLU A 74 -9.06 2.55 -10.83
CA GLU A 74 -7.80 3.16 -11.24
C GLU A 74 -7.59 4.52 -10.57
N VAL A 75 -6.34 4.77 -10.17
CA VAL A 75 -5.90 5.97 -9.45
C VAL A 75 -4.58 6.45 -10.03
N GLU A 76 -4.62 7.59 -10.72
CA GLU A 76 -3.43 8.24 -11.29
C GLU A 76 -2.97 9.45 -10.46
N HIS A 77 -3.87 10.04 -9.67
CA HIS A 77 -3.62 11.25 -8.90
C HIS A 77 -3.90 11.01 -7.42
N ASN A 78 -3.14 11.70 -6.55
CA ASN A 78 -3.29 11.60 -5.08
C ASN A 78 -3.22 10.15 -4.58
N ILE A 79 -2.33 9.34 -5.16
CA ILE A 79 -2.16 7.91 -4.84
C ILE A 79 -1.88 7.69 -3.35
N LEU A 80 -1.08 8.56 -2.72
CA LEU A 80 -0.86 8.51 -1.28
C LEU A 80 -2.16 8.67 -0.48
N ASP A 81 -2.98 9.67 -0.81
CA ASP A 81 -4.23 9.91 -0.09
C ASP A 81 -5.20 8.75 -0.25
N TRP A 82 -5.23 8.14 -1.44
CA TRP A 82 -6.01 6.93 -1.68
C TRP A 82 -5.53 5.77 -0.81
N LEU A 83 -4.22 5.50 -0.76
CA LEU A 83 -3.62 4.46 0.08
C LEU A 83 -3.88 4.70 1.57
N MET A 84 -3.74 5.95 2.05
CA MET A 84 -4.03 6.33 3.43
C MET A 84 -5.51 6.07 3.78
N LYS A 85 -6.44 6.51 2.93
CA LYS A 85 -7.87 6.27 3.12
C LYS A 85 -8.20 4.78 3.15
N ARG A 86 -7.59 3.97 2.28
CA ARG A 86 -7.76 2.51 2.28
C ARG A 86 -7.28 1.90 3.61
N ALA A 87 -6.08 2.27 4.07
CA ALA A 87 -5.53 1.80 5.36
C ALA A 87 -6.46 2.16 6.53
N GLU A 88 -6.97 3.39 6.57
CA GLU A 88 -7.90 3.85 7.61
C GLU A 88 -9.23 3.08 7.61
N GLN A 89 -9.79 2.84 6.43
CA GLN A 89 -11.02 2.07 6.26
C GLN A 89 -10.85 0.64 6.76
N GLN A 90 -9.74 -0.02 6.39
CA GLN A 90 -9.41 -1.37 6.87
C GLN A 90 -9.18 -1.40 8.38
N ALA A 91 -8.47 -0.41 8.93
CA ALA A 91 -8.28 -0.31 10.38
C ALA A 91 -9.62 -0.15 11.11
N LYS A 92 -10.54 0.68 10.58
CA LYS A 92 -11.89 0.84 11.13
C LYS A 92 -12.70 -0.46 11.05
N ALA A 93 -12.62 -1.18 9.94
CA ALA A 93 -13.28 -2.48 9.76
C ALA A 93 -12.77 -3.52 10.76
N ARG A 94 -11.44 -3.63 10.92
CA ARG A 94 -10.79 -4.52 11.90
C ARG A 94 -11.24 -4.21 13.33
N ARG A 95 -11.27 -2.94 13.73
CA ARG A 95 -11.78 -2.53 15.07
C ARG A 95 -13.24 -2.93 15.29
N LYS A 96 -14.11 -2.72 14.29
CA LYS A 96 -15.53 -3.12 14.37
C LYS A 96 -15.69 -4.63 14.50
N TYR A 97 -14.90 -5.41 13.76
CA TYR A 97 -14.92 -6.86 13.82
C TYR A 97 -14.53 -7.36 15.21
N LEU A 98 -13.42 -6.87 15.77
CA LEU A 98 -12.93 -7.25 17.09
C LEU A 98 -13.93 -6.89 18.21
N ALA A 99 -14.52 -5.69 18.16
CA ALA A 99 -15.53 -5.28 19.14
C ALA A 99 -16.75 -6.21 19.12
N ARG A 100 -17.24 -6.60 17.93
CA ARG A 100 -18.36 -7.53 17.78
C ARG A 100 -18.01 -8.95 18.26
N ALA A 101 -16.78 -9.40 18.05
CA ALA A 101 -16.33 -10.70 18.52
C ALA A 101 -16.29 -10.76 20.05
N GLN A 102 -15.86 -9.67 20.70
CA GLN A 102 -15.81 -9.55 22.16
C GLN A 102 -17.20 -9.49 22.82
N THR A 103 -18.20 -8.88 22.16
CA THR A 103 -19.58 -8.86 22.69
C THR A 103 -20.31 -10.21 22.53
N ARG A 104 -19.79 -11.12 21.69
CA ARG A 104 -20.37 -12.45 21.44
C ARG A 104 -19.72 -13.56 22.27
N ALA A 105 -18.65 -13.25 23.00
CA ALA A 105 -18.00 -14.14 23.97
C ALA A 105 -18.53 -13.85 25.37
#